data_AF-A0A8H7JAB1-F1
#
_entry.id   AF-A0A8H7JAB1-F1
#
_cell.length_a   1.000
_cell.length_b   1.000
_cell.length_c   1.000
_cell.angle_alpha   90.00
_cell.angle_beta   90.00
_cell.angle_gamma   90.00
#
_symmetry.space_group_name_H-M   'P 1'
#
loop_
_entity.id
_entity.type
_entity.pdbx_description
1 polymer ?
#
loop_
_entity_poly.entity_id
_entity_poly.type
_entity_poly.pdbx_seq_one_letter_code
_entity_poly.pdbx_strand_id
1 'polypeptide(L)'
;MQANRSRRWRSICVYTLITGFFSILLAFVYRLSNPADSQVAASSAAAISNGTSFFAPTTILISLDGFRADFLYRNITPTLSQFVQEGISPKYMLPSFPSVTFPNHYTMATGMYPEAHGIVGNSFWDPLLEKEFYYTDPERSLQSFWWGGEPLWVTAEKQKVRTAVHMWPGSEAHIEDQQIAYVDKYNGSEVLDRKVDRIMDLLDVPGPQDIGAKADTPRPQLIAAYVPNVDGDGHRYGPNSTEIRQTISNADAMIGGILKGLQERNLTNIVNVVVVSDHGMATTDVTRMIQLEDLVDPAELSHVDGWPLYGLRPKDPKNLHPLYEKIKREHGDNPNIEIYLRENMPARYHFSNNDRIAPLWIIPKAGWAIVTKSEFDVEEGKKKGEVYHPRGLHGYDHEHPLMRAIFVARGPAFPHTPGSRMEPFQNIELYNIICDSIGLTPAPNNGTLRLPLKPTGLHNDDEDSPNETPTDPVGAHTLTTSLPSAATMSAVLDSLSSLAASASGLEDTTSLAEGSASTSASSSVITSVTTSAPPAASSKAGHKHWWDWFTDKADEIEEWVDDFVHKHDPLKEGEDKQGSKGHS
;
A
#
# COMPACT_ATOMS: atom_id res chain seq x y z
N MET A 1 18.20 -72.99 -46.39
CA MET A 1 18.27 -71.50 -46.30
C MET A 1 16.94 -70.81 -45.91
N GLN A 2 15.75 -71.40 -46.12
CA GLN A 2 14.47 -70.77 -45.75
C GLN A 2 14.16 -70.74 -44.23
N ALA A 3 14.58 -71.74 -43.45
CA ALA A 3 14.31 -71.80 -42.01
C ALA A 3 15.02 -70.72 -41.17
N ASN A 4 16.21 -70.26 -41.59
CA ASN A 4 16.93 -69.17 -40.91
C ASN A 4 16.36 -67.78 -41.22
N ARG A 5 15.68 -67.60 -42.36
CA ARG A 5 14.99 -66.35 -42.71
C ARG A 5 13.73 -66.17 -41.87
N SER A 6 12.90 -67.21 -41.69
CA SER A 6 11.68 -67.11 -40.88
C SER A 6 11.96 -66.85 -39.40
N ARG A 7 13.03 -67.45 -38.84
CA ARG A 7 13.47 -67.20 -37.47
C ARG A 7 13.98 -65.77 -37.27
N ARG A 8 14.76 -65.23 -38.22
CA ARG A 8 15.20 -63.82 -38.20
C ARG A 8 14.03 -62.84 -38.31
N TRP A 9 13.07 -63.10 -39.18
CA TRP A 9 11.87 -62.26 -39.32
C TRP A 9 11.01 -62.27 -38.04
N ARG A 10 10.83 -63.43 -37.40
CA ARG A 10 10.14 -63.52 -36.11
C ARG A 10 10.86 -62.74 -35.01
N SER A 11 12.19 -62.85 -34.93
CA SER A 11 12.98 -62.07 -33.96
C SER A 11 12.86 -60.57 -34.22
N ILE A 12 12.93 -60.12 -35.48
CA ILE A 12 12.74 -58.71 -35.83
C ILE A 12 11.35 -58.23 -35.41
N CYS A 13 10.28 -58.95 -35.74
CA CYS A 13 8.93 -58.57 -35.33
C CYS A 13 8.78 -58.50 -33.81
N VAL A 14 9.37 -59.44 -33.05
CA VAL A 14 9.35 -59.41 -31.59
C VAL A 14 10.09 -58.20 -31.04
N TYR A 15 11.29 -57.89 -31.56
CA TYR A 15 12.03 -56.71 -31.12
C TYR A 15 11.31 -55.40 -31.48
N THR A 16 10.68 -55.31 -32.65
CA THR A 16 9.87 -54.13 -33.04
C THR A 16 8.64 -53.95 -32.16
N LEU A 17 7.98 -55.04 -31.75
CA LEU A 17 6.86 -54.97 -30.80
C LEU A 17 7.32 -54.54 -29.41
N ILE A 18 8.46 -55.06 -28.94
CA ILE A 18 9.03 -54.67 -27.64
C ILE A 18 9.44 -53.21 -27.64
N THR A 19 10.14 -52.73 -28.67
CA THR A 19 10.54 -51.31 -28.75
C THR A 19 9.34 -50.39 -28.93
N GLY A 20 8.33 -50.79 -29.69
CA GLY A 20 7.06 -50.06 -29.80
C GLY A 20 6.34 -49.96 -28.45
N PHE A 21 6.23 -51.07 -27.71
CA PHE A 21 5.63 -51.10 -26.37
C PHE A 21 6.40 -50.20 -25.39
N PHE A 22 7.73 -50.30 -25.34
CA PHE A 22 8.54 -49.44 -24.47
C PHE A 22 8.48 -47.97 -24.86
N SER A 23 8.37 -47.63 -26.14
CA SER A 23 8.22 -46.24 -26.60
C SER A 23 6.87 -45.65 -26.18
N ILE A 24 5.80 -46.44 -26.27
CA ILE A 24 4.46 -46.06 -25.79
C ILE A 24 4.47 -45.91 -24.27
N LEU A 25 5.08 -46.86 -23.55
CA LEU A 25 5.20 -46.79 -22.10
C LEU A 25 6.02 -45.57 -21.66
N LEU A 26 7.12 -45.27 -22.34
CA LEU A 26 7.95 -44.10 -22.04
C LEU A 26 7.21 -42.79 -22.36
N ALA A 27 6.45 -42.72 -23.46
CA ALA A 27 5.60 -41.57 -23.75
C ALA A 27 4.48 -41.40 -22.72
N PHE A 28 3.88 -42.51 -22.25
CA PHE A 28 2.87 -42.50 -21.20
C PHE A 28 3.44 -42.08 -19.84
N VAL A 29 4.60 -42.61 -19.46
CA VAL A 29 5.32 -42.21 -18.25
C VAL A 29 5.77 -40.76 -18.35
N TYR A 30 6.31 -40.30 -19.48
CA TYR A 30 6.68 -38.90 -19.71
C TYR A 30 5.46 -37.98 -19.57
N ARG A 31 4.30 -38.39 -20.10
CA ARG A 31 3.05 -37.64 -19.95
C ARG A 31 2.56 -37.60 -18.50
N LEU A 32 2.66 -38.71 -17.76
CA LEU A 32 2.34 -38.75 -16.32
C LEU A 32 3.39 -38.05 -15.44
N SER A 33 4.63 -37.92 -15.93
CA SER A 33 5.74 -37.27 -15.23
C SER A 33 5.83 -35.78 -15.53
N ASN A 34 5.03 -35.27 -16.48
CA ASN A 34 4.87 -33.84 -16.70
C ASN A 34 4.04 -33.25 -15.54
N PRO A 35 4.63 -32.39 -14.70
CA PRO A 35 3.92 -31.78 -13.58
C PRO A 35 2.76 -30.90 -14.04
N ALA A 36 2.83 -30.38 -15.27
CA ALA A 36 1.83 -29.50 -15.87
C ALA A 36 0.45 -30.17 -16.02
N ASP A 37 0.37 -31.40 -16.53
CA ASP A 37 -0.92 -32.11 -16.68
C ASP A 37 -1.49 -32.57 -15.33
N SER A 38 -0.61 -32.81 -14.35
CA SER A 38 -1.00 -33.24 -12.99
C SER A 38 -1.46 -32.08 -12.10
N GLN A 39 -0.94 -30.86 -12.32
CA GLN A 39 -1.39 -29.65 -11.62
C GLN A 39 -2.71 -29.10 -12.19
N VAL A 40 -2.96 -29.22 -13.50
CA VAL A 40 -4.25 -28.88 -14.12
C VAL A 40 -5.39 -29.77 -13.59
N ALA A 41 -5.08 -31.04 -13.26
CA ALA A 41 -6.04 -31.94 -12.61
C ALA A 41 -6.17 -31.71 -11.09
N ALA A 42 -5.23 -31.01 -10.44
CA ALA A 42 -5.22 -30.77 -9.00
C ALA A 42 -5.79 -29.39 -8.59
N SER A 43 -5.90 -28.42 -9.50
CA SER A 43 -6.47 -27.09 -9.19
C SER A 43 -7.97 -26.94 -9.49
N SER A 44 -8.65 -27.98 -9.99
CA SER A 44 -10.12 -27.98 -10.03
C SER A 44 -10.67 -28.26 -8.62
N ALA A 45 -10.62 -27.29 -7.72
CA ALA A 45 -11.69 -27.25 -6.73
C ALA A 45 -13.00 -27.22 -7.52
N ALA A 46 -13.82 -28.27 -7.35
CA ALA A 46 -15.00 -28.50 -8.16
C ALA A 46 -15.86 -27.23 -8.14
N ALA A 47 -16.25 -26.74 -9.32
CA ALA A 47 -17.03 -25.52 -9.42
C ALA A 47 -18.29 -25.65 -8.54
N ILE A 48 -18.56 -24.63 -7.71
CA ILE A 48 -19.64 -24.63 -6.73
C ILE A 48 -20.83 -23.89 -7.34
N SER A 49 -22.02 -24.48 -7.23
CA SER A 49 -23.23 -23.82 -7.71
C SER A 49 -23.79 -22.83 -6.69
N ASN A 50 -24.16 -21.63 -7.14
CA ASN A 50 -24.96 -20.69 -6.35
C ASN A 50 -26.48 -20.93 -6.50
N GLY A 51 -26.88 -21.93 -7.28
CA GLY A 51 -28.27 -22.26 -7.63
C GLY A 51 -28.68 -21.82 -9.04
N THR A 52 -27.98 -20.87 -9.66
CA THR A 52 -28.26 -20.40 -11.03
C THR A 52 -27.10 -20.66 -11.99
N SER A 53 -25.87 -20.70 -11.50
CA SER A 53 -24.65 -20.93 -12.26
C SER A 53 -23.63 -21.70 -11.43
N PHE A 54 -22.56 -22.18 -12.07
CA PHE A 54 -21.39 -22.76 -11.44
C PHE A 54 -20.23 -21.77 -11.41
N PHE A 55 -19.58 -21.65 -10.26
CA PHE A 55 -18.42 -20.79 -10.04
C PHE A 55 -17.20 -21.63 -9.73
N ALA A 56 -16.15 -21.49 -10.54
CA ALA A 56 -14.81 -21.93 -10.17
C ALA A 56 -14.31 -21.11 -8.97
N PRO A 57 -13.22 -21.51 -8.29
CA PRO A 57 -12.58 -20.69 -7.26
C PRO A 57 -12.42 -19.26 -7.76
N THR A 58 -13.01 -18.32 -7.02
CA THR A 58 -13.12 -16.92 -7.41
C THR A 58 -12.73 -16.05 -6.22
N THR A 59 -11.85 -15.08 -6.45
CA THR A 59 -11.38 -14.14 -5.44
C THR A 59 -11.58 -12.71 -5.92
N ILE A 60 -12.18 -11.89 -5.05
CA ILE A 60 -12.24 -10.44 -5.18
C ILE A 60 -11.18 -9.85 -4.25
N LEU A 61 -10.24 -9.12 -4.83
CA LEU A 61 -9.18 -8.40 -4.13
C LEU A 61 -9.48 -6.89 -4.22
N ILE A 62 -9.74 -6.24 -3.10
CA ILE A 62 -10.01 -4.80 -3.03
C ILE A 62 -8.89 -4.12 -2.27
N SER A 63 -8.24 -3.12 -2.89
CA SER A 63 -7.30 -2.23 -2.22
C SER A 63 -7.95 -0.89 -1.90
N LEU A 64 -7.97 -0.52 -0.62
CA LEU A 64 -8.36 0.80 -0.12
C LEU A 64 -7.09 1.63 0.10
N ASP A 65 -6.74 2.48 -0.85
CA ASP A 65 -5.49 3.26 -0.83
C ASP A 65 -5.39 4.11 0.44
N GLY A 66 -4.21 4.13 1.07
CA GLY A 66 -3.92 4.96 2.25
C GLY A 66 -4.76 4.62 3.48
N PHE A 67 -5.47 3.49 3.46
CA PHE A 67 -6.29 3.05 4.59
C PHE A 67 -5.39 2.51 5.71
N ARG A 68 -5.00 3.42 6.61
CA ARG A 68 -4.15 3.14 7.77
C ARG A 68 -4.84 2.19 8.75
N ALA A 69 -4.08 1.24 9.31
CA ALA A 69 -4.64 0.15 10.12
C ALA A 69 -5.54 0.60 11.29
N ASP A 70 -5.20 1.69 11.98
CA ASP A 70 -6.01 2.19 13.12
C ASP A 70 -7.38 2.73 12.72
N PHE A 71 -7.63 2.99 11.43
CA PHE A 71 -8.94 3.46 10.96
C PHE A 71 -10.04 2.42 11.22
N LEU A 72 -9.71 1.12 11.25
CA LEU A 72 -10.63 0.03 11.62
C LEU A 72 -11.18 0.15 13.05
N TYR A 73 -10.47 0.86 13.93
CA TYR A 73 -10.77 0.93 15.36
C TYR A 73 -11.39 2.28 15.77
N ARG A 74 -11.68 3.15 14.81
CA ARG A 74 -12.26 4.49 15.05
C ARG A 74 -13.78 4.51 15.20
N ASN A 75 -14.43 3.34 15.22
CA ASN A 75 -15.88 3.18 15.32
C ASN A 75 -16.66 3.91 14.20
N ILE A 76 -16.09 3.94 12.99
CA ILE A 76 -16.68 4.55 11.78
C ILE A 76 -16.69 3.57 10.59
N THR A 77 -16.35 2.31 10.84
CA THR A 77 -16.21 1.26 9.83
C THR A 77 -16.99 0.00 10.24
N PRO A 78 -18.31 0.10 10.50
CA PRO A 78 -19.08 -1.03 11.03
C PRO A 78 -19.02 -2.28 10.14
N THR A 79 -18.97 -2.11 8.82
CA THR A 79 -18.89 -3.24 7.88
C THR A 79 -17.55 -3.95 7.98
N LEU A 80 -16.45 -3.21 7.91
CA LEU A 80 -15.10 -3.78 8.01
C LEU A 80 -14.85 -4.35 9.40
N SER A 81 -15.34 -3.71 10.46
CA SER A 81 -15.27 -4.25 11.82
C SER A 81 -16.00 -5.60 11.91
N GLN A 82 -17.21 -5.72 11.33
CA GLN A 82 -17.91 -7.00 11.23
C GLN A 82 -17.13 -8.01 10.37
N PHE A 83 -16.55 -7.57 9.25
CA PHE A 83 -15.78 -8.42 8.35
C PHE A 83 -14.52 -8.99 9.03
N VAL A 84 -13.88 -8.24 9.93
CA VAL A 84 -12.80 -8.73 10.81
C VAL A 84 -13.32 -9.79 11.78
N GLN A 85 -14.47 -9.56 12.43
CA GLN A 85 -15.06 -10.51 13.38
C GLN A 85 -15.59 -11.79 12.73
N GLU A 86 -15.87 -11.76 11.42
CA GLU A 86 -16.34 -12.90 10.65
C GLU A 86 -15.24 -13.54 9.78
N GLY A 87 -14.04 -12.94 9.78
CA GLY A 87 -12.94 -13.25 8.88
C GLY A 87 -11.67 -13.70 9.60
N ILE A 88 -10.59 -13.69 8.83
CA ILE A 88 -9.22 -13.88 9.29
C ILE A 88 -8.36 -12.68 8.92
N SER A 89 -7.61 -12.15 9.88
CA SER A 89 -6.79 -10.95 9.69
C SER A 89 -5.68 -10.81 10.74
N PRO A 90 -4.53 -10.21 10.41
CA PRO A 90 -3.65 -9.66 11.43
C PRO A 90 -4.22 -8.32 11.95
N LYS A 91 -3.63 -7.77 13.02
CA LYS A 91 -3.95 -6.40 13.45
C LYS A 91 -3.55 -5.34 12.43
N TYR A 92 -2.50 -5.63 11.68
CA TYR A 92 -2.00 -4.80 10.61
C TYR A 92 -1.14 -5.63 9.67
N MET A 93 -1.01 -5.15 8.44
CA MET A 93 -0.06 -5.60 7.45
C MET A 93 1.06 -4.54 7.35
N LEU A 94 2.29 -4.98 7.17
CA LEU A 94 3.41 -4.08 6.91
C LEU A 94 3.54 -3.84 5.40
N PRO A 95 3.63 -2.59 4.93
CA PRO A 95 4.01 -2.31 3.56
C PRO A 95 5.48 -2.73 3.30
N SER A 96 5.88 -2.64 2.04
CA SER A 96 7.29 -2.61 1.62
C SER A 96 7.81 -1.17 1.63
N PHE A 97 9.13 -1.01 1.73
CA PHE A 97 9.77 0.30 1.66
C PHE A 97 10.15 0.66 0.20
N PRO A 98 9.94 1.92 -0.24
CA PRO A 98 9.21 2.99 0.45
C PRO A 98 7.70 2.70 0.50
N SER A 99 7.02 3.17 1.55
CA SER A 99 5.58 2.95 1.75
C SER A 99 4.71 3.89 0.88
N VAL A 100 4.93 3.85 -0.43
CA VAL A 100 4.22 4.63 -1.46
C VAL A 100 3.44 3.74 -2.42
N THR A 101 2.46 4.34 -3.09
CA THR A 101 1.36 3.66 -3.78
C THR A 101 1.78 2.65 -4.83
N PHE A 102 2.52 3.07 -5.87
CA PHE A 102 2.82 2.21 -7.00
C PHE A 102 3.74 1.03 -6.63
N PRO A 103 4.84 1.25 -5.88
CA PRO A 103 5.66 0.15 -5.37
C PRO A 103 4.84 -0.87 -4.58
N ASN A 104 4.00 -0.43 -3.63
CA ASN A 104 3.29 -1.36 -2.76
C ASN A 104 2.13 -2.09 -3.43
N HIS A 105 1.38 -1.42 -4.30
CA HIS A 105 0.36 -2.08 -5.12
C HIS A 105 0.98 -3.12 -6.06
N TYR A 106 2.16 -2.85 -6.61
CA TYR A 106 2.84 -3.78 -7.49
C TYR A 106 3.56 -4.90 -6.72
N THR A 107 4.08 -4.64 -5.52
CA THR A 107 4.51 -5.67 -4.56
C THR A 107 3.37 -6.62 -4.24
N MET A 108 2.19 -6.11 -3.90
CA MET A 108 1.01 -6.95 -3.64
C MET A 108 0.61 -7.80 -4.84
N ALA A 109 0.80 -7.27 -6.05
CA ALA A 109 0.51 -7.99 -7.30
C ALA A 109 1.58 -9.01 -7.69
N THR A 110 2.83 -8.92 -7.20
CA THR A 110 3.96 -9.77 -7.67
C THR A 110 4.60 -10.61 -6.58
N GLY A 111 4.39 -10.25 -5.31
CA GLY A 111 5.07 -10.80 -4.15
C GLY A 111 6.54 -10.42 -4.07
N MET A 112 6.97 -9.42 -4.84
CA MET A 112 8.36 -9.01 -4.95
C MET A 112 8.59 -7.69 -4.21
N TYR A 113 9.80 -7.50 -3.70
CA TYR A 113 10.21 -6.19 -3.19
C TYR A 113 10.36 -5.16 -4.32
N PRO A 114 10.26 -3.85 -4.03
CA PRO A 114 10.49 -2.77 -5.00
C PRO A 114 11.80 -2.86 -5.77
N GLU A 115 12.89 -3.23 -5.11
CA GLU A 115 14.19 -3.44 -5.78
C GLU A 115 14.15 -4.57 -6.82
N ALA A 116 13.29 -5.57 -6.64
CA ALA A 116 13.23 -6.74 -7.50
C ALA A 116 12.25 -6.59 -8.67
N HIS A 117 11.07 -5.99 -8.45
CA HIS A 117 10.10 -5.75 -9.52
C HIS A 117 10.35 -4.44 -10.29
N GLY A 118 11.22 -3.56 -9.78
CA GLY A 118 11.75 -2.40 -10.49
C GLY A 118 10.89 -1.14 -10.43
N ILE A 119 9.78 -1.14 -9.69
CA ILE A 119 8.98 0.07 -9.41
C ILE A 119 9.39 0.55 -8.03
N VAL A 120 10.40 1.41 -7.98
CA VAL A 120 11.12 1.76 -6.73
C VAL A 120 10.60 3.03 -6.05
N GLY A 121 9.66 3.72 -6.70
CA GLY A 121 9.01 4.92 -6.20
C GLY A 121 7.90 5.34 -7.16
N ASN A 122 7.17 6.40 -6.81
CA ASN A 122 6.20 7.02 -7.71
C ASN A 122 6.86 7.91 -8.79
N SER A 123 8.10 8.32 -8.55
CA SER A 123 8.99 8.98 -9.51
C SER A 123 10.42 8.46 -9.34
N PHE A 124 11.11 8.17 -10.45
CA PHE A 124 12.52 7.79 -10.44
C PHE A 124 13.16 7.86 -11.82
N TRP A 125 14.47 8.09 -11.86
CA TRP A 125 15.29 7.98 -13.06
C TRP A 125 15.91 6.59 -13.23
N ASP A 126 15.83 6.03 -14.44
CA ASP A 126 16.58 4.83 -14.83
C ASP A 126 17.82 5.22 -15.66
N PRO A 127 19.03 5.04 -15.10
CA PRO A 127 20.27 5.45 -15.77
C PRO A 127 20.65 4.58 -16.97
N LEU A 128 20.09 3.37 -17.10
CA LEU A 128 20.35 2.50 -18.25
C LEU A 128 19.45 2.85 -19.43
N LEU A 129 18.20 3.17 -19.15
CA LEU A 129 17.22 3.55 -20.18
C LEU A 129 17.30 5.03 -20.56
N GLU A 130 17.94 5.84 -19.72
CA GLU A 130 17.94 7.30 -19.79
C GLU A 130 16.50 7.85 -19.87
N LYS A 131 15.65 7.34 -18.97
CA LYS A 131 14.23 7.70 -18.90
C LYS A 131 13.79 7.91 -17.46
N GLU A 132 12.79 8.76 -17.31
CA GLU A 132 12.12 9.02 -16.05
C GLU A 132 10.78 8.29 -16.01
N PHE A 133 10.53 7.59 -14.91
CA PHE A 133 9.23 7.08 -14.57
C PHE A 133 8.47 8.14 -13.76
N TYR A 134 7.21 8.39 -14.11
CA TYR A 134 6.33 9.28 -13.37
C TYR A 134 4.90 8.74 -13.37
N TYR A 135 4.40 8.37 -12.19
CA TYR A 135 3.20 7.55 -12.06
C TYR A 135 1.89 8.17 -12.59
N THR A 136 1.77 9.50 -12.57
CA THR A 136 0.60 10.21 -13.09
C THR A 136 0.70 10.57 -14.57
N ASP A 137 1.83 10.30 -15.22
CA ASP A 137 2.01 10.47 -16.66
C ASP A 137 1.94 9.09 -17.34
N PRO A 138 0.80 8.71 -17.97
CA PRO A 138 0.66 7.43 -18.63
C PRO A 138 1.63 7.26 -19.82
N GLU A 139 2.05 8.35 -20.45
CA GLU A 139 3.04 8.33 -21.53
C GLU A 139 4.46 8.08 -21.01
N ARG A 140 4.67 8.11 -19.69
CA ARG A 140 5.96 7.73 -19.06
C ARG A 140 5.87 6.50 -18.18
N SER A 141 4.69 6.10 -17.70
CA SER A 141 4.55 5.03 -16.71
C SER A 141 4.02 3.72 -17.27
N LEU A 142 3.26 3.72 -18.37
CA LEU A 142 2.61 2.50 -18.88
C LEU A 142 3.48 1.61 -19.77
N GLN A 143 4.74 1.96 -20.00
CA GLN A 143 5.62 1.10 -20.80
C GLN A 143 6.05 -0.13 -20.02
N SER A 144 5.88 -1.29 -20.64
CA SER A 144 6.16 -2.60 -20.04
C SER A 144 7.60 -2.76 -19.51
N PHE A 145 8.59 -2.04 -20.05
CA PHE A 145 9.98 -2.11 -19.59
C PHE A 145 10.19 -1.59 -18.15
N TRP A 146 9.23 -0.85 -17.59
CA TRP A 146 9.25 -0.47 -16.17
C TRP A 146 8.87 -1.62 -15.25
N TRP A 147 8.00 -2.50 -15.70
CA TRP A 147 7.26 -3.43 -14.85
C TRP A 147 7.90 -4.82 -14.92
N GLY A 148 8.83 -5.09 -13.99
CA GLY A 148 9.44 -6.41 -13.84
C GLY A 148 8.53 -7.40 -13.10
N GLY A 149 8.98 -8.66 -13.00
CA GLY A 149 8.22 -9.71 -12.32
C GLY A 149 6.94 -10.13 -13.05
N GLU A 150 6.18 -11.03 -12.43
CA GLU A 150 4.95 -11.58 -12.99
C GLU A 150 3.76 -11.24 -12.06
N PRO A 151 2.92 -10.25 -12.40
CA PRO A 151 1.81 -9.87 -11.55
C PRO A 151 0.66 -10.88 -11.60
N LEU A 152 -0.20 -10.88 -10.58
CA LEU A 152 -1.31 -11.83 -10.38
C LEU A 152 -2.14 -12.08 -11.64
N TRP A 153 -2.48 -11.03 -12.38
CA TRP A 153 -3.27 -11.15 -13.61
C TRP A 153 -2.50 -11.85 -14.73
N VAL A 154 -1.18 -11.64 -14.85
CA VAL A 154 -0.34 -12.38 -15.82
C VAL A 154 -0.25 -13.85 -15.42
N THR A 155 0.02 -14.13 -14.14
CA THR A 155 0.08 -15.49 -13.60
C THR A 155 -1.20 -16.28 -13.82
N ALA A 156 -2.34 -15.64 -13.58
CA ALA A 156 -3.65 -16.22 -13.79
C ALA A 156 -3.92 -16.50 -15.28
N GLU A 157 -3.71 -15.52 -16.16
CA GLU A 157 -4.03 -15.66 -17.58
C GLU A 157 -3.11 -16.69 -18.28
N LYS A 158 -1.83 -16.78 -17.88
CA LYS A 158 -0.92 -17.86 -18.32
C LYS A 158 -1.47 -19.25 -17.97
N GLN A 159 -2.11 -19.37 -16.81
CA GLN A 159 -2.72 -20.59 -16.29
C GLN A 159 -4.20 -20.75 -16.68
N LYS A 160 -4.69 -19.97 -17.65
CA LYS A 160 -6.07 -20.00 -18.17
C LYS A 160 -7.15 -19.66 -17.14
N VAL A 161 -6.78 -18.97 -16.08
CA VAL A 161 -7.68 -18.37 -15.10
C VAL A 161 -7.92 -16.93 -15.51
N ARG A 162 -9.18 -16.57 -15.75
CA ARG A 162 -9.54 -15.27 -16.35
C ARG A 162 -9.61 -14.17 -15.31
N THR A 163 -9.19 -12.98 -15.70
CA THR A 163 -8.99 -11.88 -14.76
C THR A 163 -9.70 -10.60 -15.20
N ALA A 164 -10.19 -9.87 -14.22
CA ALA A 164 -10.68 -8.52 -14.37
C ALA A 164 -9.90 -7.61 -13.41
N VAL A 165 -9.30 -6.56 -13.94
CA VAL A 165 -8.53 -5.61 -13.16
C VAL A 165 -9.13 -4.22 -13.36
N HIS A 166 -9.66 -3.68 -12.27
CA HIS A 166 -10.29 -2.37 -12.24
C HIS A 166 -9.35 -1.38 -11.55
N MET A 167 -8.59 -0.65 -12.37
CA MET A 167 -7.70 0.47 -11.97
C MET A 167 -6.47 0.13 -11.12
N TRP A 168 -6.04 -1.13 -11.05
CA TRP A 168 -4.86 -1.49 -10.25
C TRP A 168 -3.55 -0.99 -10.92
N PRO A 169 -2.60 -0.40 -10.18
CA PRO A 169 -1.32 0.04 -10.73
C PRO A 169 -0.57 -1.06 -11.50
N GLY A 170 -0.17 -0.77 -12.73
CA GLY A 170 0.53 -1.71 -13.63
C GLY A 170 -0.38 -2.56 -14.51
N SER A 171 -1.69 -2.60 -14.26
CA SER A 171 -2.62 -3.41 -15.06
C SER A 171 -2.78 -2.94 -16.51
N GLU A 172 -2.52 -1.66 -16.77
CA GLU A 172 -2.58 -1.04 -18.10
C GLU A 172 -1.25 -1.15 -18.88
N ALA A 173 -0.19 -1.68 -18.26
CA ALA A 173 1.17 -1.59 -18.80
C ALA A 173 1.58 -2.71 -19.78
N HIS A 174 0.63 -3.53 -20.25
CA HIS A 174 0.84 -4.63 -21.20
C HIS A 174 2.07 -5.52 -20.87
N ILE A 175 2.06 -6.11 -19.68
CA ILE A 175 3.18 -6.87 -19.11
C ILE A 175 3.27 -8.26 -19.74
N GLU A 176 4.48 -8.66 -20.16
CA GLU A 176 4.80 -9.97 -20.76
C GLU A 176 3.89 -10.40 -21.93
N ASP A 177 3.43 -9.44 -22.74
CA ASP A 177 2.53 -9.65 -23.88
C ASP A 177 1.23 -10.41 -23.51
N GLN A 178 0.85 -10.42 -22.23
CA GLN A 178 -0.33 -11.13 -21.76
C GLN A 178 -1.56 -10.24 -21.82
N GLN A 179 -2.58 -10.72 -22.53
CA GLN A 179 -3.89 -10.06 -22.55
C GLN A 179 -4.69 -10.44 -21.30
N ILE A 180 -5.13 -9.41 -20.56
CA ILE A 180 -6.06 -9.51 -19.43
C ILE A 180 -7.49 -9.48 -20.00
N ALA A 181 -8.40 -10.32 -19.49
CA ALA A 181 -9.76 -10.41 -20.04
C ALA A 181 -10.55 -9.10 -19.90
N TYR A 182 -10.41 -8.40 -18.77
CA TYR A 182 -10.98 -7.07 -18.56
C TYR A 182 -9.98 -6.16 -17.86
N VAL A 183 -9.73 -4.99 -18.44
CA VAL A 183 -8.94 -3.92 -17.83
C VAL A 183 -9.74 -2.64 -17.95
N ASP A 184 -10.03 -2.02 -16.82
CA ASP A 184 -10.61 -0.69 -16.79
C ASP A 184 -9.50 0.32 -16.51
N LYS A 185 -9.41 1.35 -17.37
CA LYS A 185 -8.43 2.42 -17.22
C LYS A 185 -8.62 3.19 -15.91
N TYR A 186 -7.53 3.69 -15.35
CA TYR A 186 -7.61 4.56 -14.18
C TYR A 186 -8.56 5.74 -14.42
N ASN A 187 -9.49 5.92 -13.48
CA ASN A 187 -10.38 7.06 -13.42
C ASN A 187 -10.64 7.42 -11.95
N GLY A 188 -9.83 8.33 -11.41
CA GLY A 188 -9.95 8.82 -10.02
C GLY A 188 -11.27 9.53 -9.71
N SER A 189 -12.05 9.87 -10.75
CA SER A 189 -13.36 10.52 -10.64
C SER A 189 -14.53 9.54 -10.48
N GLU A 190 -14.28 8.23 -10.57
CA GLU A 190 -15.33 7.22 -10.43
C GLU A 190 -15.88 7.17 -9.00
N VAL A 191 -17.21 7.28 -8.88
CA VAL A 191 -17.91 7.16 -7.60
C VAL A 191 -17.93 5.72 -7.10
N LEU A 192 -17.90 5.53 -5.78
CA LEU A 192 -17.78 4.22 -5.15
C LEU A 192 -18.90 3.22 -5.54
N ASP A 193 -20.14 3.68 -5.69
CA ASP A 193 -21.26 2.81 -6.09
C ASP A 193 -21.05 2.19 -7.48
N ARG A 194 -20.44 2.94 -8.42
CA ARG A 194 -20.12 2.43 -9.76
C ARG A 194 -19.09 1.31 -9.72
N LYS A 195 -18.15 1.37 -8.77
CA LYS A 195 -17.19 0.29 -8.52
C LYS A 195 -17.88 -0.96 -7.99
N VAL A 196 -18.87 -0.83 -7.10
CA VAL A 196 -19.69 -1.95 -6.63
C VAL A 196 -20.44 -2.58 -7.80
N ASP A 197 -21.15 -1.77 -8.59
CA ASP A 197 -21.87 -2.23 -9.78
C ASP A 197 -20.94 -2.96 -10.74
N ARG A 198 -19.75 -2.40 -11.01
CA ARG A 198 -18.76 -2.99 -11.91
C ARG A 198 -18.30 -4.36 -11.43
N ILE A 199 -18.02 -4.54 -10.14
CA ILE A 199 -17.63 -5.84 -9.56
C ILE A 199 -18.78 -6.85 -9.67
N MET A 200 -20.02 -6.42 -9.40
CA MET A 200 -21.19 -7.29 -9.52
C MET A 200 -21.46 -7.70 -10.98
N ASP A 201 -21.36 -6.77 -11.92
CA ASP A 201 -21.50 -7.03 -13.36
C ASP A 201 -20.49 -8.07 -13.85
N LEU A 202 -19.25 -7.99 -13.35
CA LEU A 202 -18.19 -8.95 -13.66
C LEU A 202 -18.51 -10.36 -13.12
N LEU A 203 -19.10 -10.46 -11.93
CA LEU A 203 -19.55 -11.75 -11.36
C LEU A 203 -20.74 -12.33 -12.13
N ASP A 204 -21.60 -11.47 -12.67
CA ASP A 204 -22.82 -11.85 -13.40
C ASP A 204 -22.56 -12.24 -14.86
N VAL A 205 -21.34 -12.02 -15.39
CA VAL A 205 -20.93 -12.54 -16.72
C VAL A 205 -21.21 -14.05 -16.78
N PRO A 206 -21.87 -14.61 -17.81
CA PRO A 206 -22.16 -16.04 -17.86
C PRO A 206 -20.90 -16.92 -17.83
N GLY A 207 -20.91 -17.94 -16.98
CA GLY A 207 -19.82 -18.88 -16.77
C GLY A 207 -19.79 -19.94 -17.88
N PRO A 208 -18.73 -20.76 -17.98
CA PRO A 208 -18.54 -21.66 -19.12
C PRO A 208 -19.69 -22.67 -19.38
N GLN A 209 -20.50 -22.96 -18.35
CA GLN A 209 -21.61 -23.91 -18.42
C GLN A 209 -22.98 -23.21 -18.58
N ASP A 210 -23.03 -21.89 -18.56
CA ASP A 210 -24.26 -21.12 -18.62
C ASP A 210 -24.73 -20.91 -20.06
N ILE A 211 -26.05 -20.76 -20.25
CA ILE A 211 -26.61 -20.32 -21.52
C ILE A 211 -26.16 -18.88 -21.79
N GLY A 212 -25.60 -18.62 -22.97
CA GLY A 212 -25.11 -17.29 -23.35
C GLY A 212 -23.65 -17.03 -23.00
N ALA A 213 -22.93 -18.02 -22.45
CA ALA A 213 -21.48 -17.96 -22.28
C ALA A 213 -20.77 -17.68 -23.60
N LYS A 214 -19.85 -16.72 -23.59
CA LYS A 214 -19.02 -16.40 -24.75
C LYS A 214 -17.54 -16.53 -24.39
N ALA A 215 -16.76 -17.05 -25.33
CA ALA A 215 -15.34 -17.28 -25.13
C ALA A 215 -14.52 -15.96 -25.10
N ASP A 216 -15.00 -14.91 -25.76
CA ASP A 216 -14.40 -13.58 -25.82
C ASP A 216 -14.76 -12.70 -24.62
N THR A 217 -15.85 -13.00 -23.91
CA THR A 217 -16.23 -12.37 -22.63
C THR A 217 -16.39 -13.42 -21.54
N PRO A 218 -15.29 -14.08 -21.10
CA PRO A 218 -15.37 -15.12 -20.08
C PRO A 218 -15.63 -14.53 -18.69
N ARG A 219 -16.33 -15.23 -17.80
CA ARG A 219 -16.44 -14.82 -16.40
C ARG A 219 -15.05 -14.82 -15.72
N PRO A 220 -14.61 -13.73 -15.09
CA PRO A 220 -13.35 -13.69 -14.37
C PRO A 220 -13.42 -14.48 -13.05
N GLN A 221 -12.28 -15.04 -12.65
CA GLN A 221 -12.06 -15.71 -11.37
C GLN A 221 -11.19 -14.87 -10.42
N LEU A 222 -10.38 -13.96 -10.95
CA LEU A 222 -9.72 -12.92 -10.16
C LEU A 222 -10.34 -11.57 -10.54
N ILE A 223 -10.90 -10.87 -9.56
CA ILE A 223 -11.37 -9.49 -9.71
C ILE A 223 -10.53 -8.63 -8.77
N ALA A 224 -9.59 -7.85 -9.30
CA ALA A 224 -8.77 -6.92 -8.53
C ALA A 224 -9.28 -5.50 -8.73
N ALA A 225 -9.57 -4.77 -7.66
CA ALA A 225 -10.16 -3.44 -7.71
C ALA A 225 -9.43 -2.46 -6.79
N TYR A 226 -9.18 -1.26 -7.31
CA TYR A 226 -8.50 -0.17 -6.61
C TYR A 226 -9.47 0.97 -6.24
N VAL A 227 -9.31 1.51 -5.02
CA VAL A 227 -10.13 2.58 -4.44
C VAL A 227 -9.22 3.70 -3.88
N PRO A 228 -9.01 4.81 -4.61
CA PRO A 228 -8.06 5.88 -4.25
C PRO A 228 -8.55 6.84 -3.15
N ASN A 229 -9.81 6.73 -2.73
CA ASN A 229 -10.51 7.83 -2.06
C ASN A 229 -9.93 8.21 -0.71
N VAL A 230 -9.56 7.23 0.12
CA VAL A 230 -9.09 7.48 1.50
C VAL A 230 -7.72 8.15 1.50
N ASP A 231 -6.83 7.71 0.61
CA ASP A 231 -5.53 8.36 0.38
C ASP A 231 -5.69 9.81 -0.12
N GLY A 232 -6.49 10.01 -1.18
CA GLY A 232 -6.70 11.35 -1.76
C GLY A 232 -7.23 12.37 -0.74
N ASP A 233 -8.22 12.00 0.07
CA ASP A 233 -8.71 12.87 1.15
C ASP A 233 -7.76 12.93 2.36
N GLY A 234 -6.96 11.89 2.56
CA GLY A 234 -5.85 11.87 3.52
C GLY A 234 -4.79 12.91 3.20
N HIS A 235 -4.39 13.03 1.93
CA HIS A 235 -3.53 14.11 1.45
C HIS A 235 -4.19 15.47 1.56
N ARG A 236 -5.46 15.58 1.15
CA ARG A 236 -6.17 16.88 1.09
C ARG A 236 -6.42 17.48 2.47
N TYR A 237 -6.90 16.68 3.41
CA TYR A 237 -7.39 17.15 4.71
C TYR A 237 -6.55 16.68 5.90
N GLY A 238 -5.80 15.59 5.74
CA GLY A 238 -5.00 14.96 6.79
C GLY A 238 -5.73 13.75 7.40
N PRO A 239 -4.97 12.76 7.93
CA PRO A 239 -5.52 11.47 8.39
C PRO A 239 -6.39 11.56 9.65
N ASN A 240 -6.41 12.70 10.33
CA ASN A 240 -7.18 12.94 11.56
C ASN A 240 -8.25 14.03 11.38
N SER A 241 -8.55 14.43 10.15
CA SER A 241 -9.54 15.46 9.82
C SER A 241 -10.99 14.99 10.04
N THR A 242 -11.95 15.92 10.00
CA THR A 242 -13.38 15.55 10.07
C THR A 242 -13.86 14.97 8.75
N GLU A 243 -13.33 15.52 7.65
CA GLU A 243 -13.63 15.19 6.26
C GLU A 243 -13.29 13.73 5.97
N ILE A 244 -12.07 13.27 6.33
CA ILE A 244 -11.66 11.89 6.08
C ILE A 244 -12.55 10.86 6.79
N ARG A 245 -13.22 11.22 7.89
CA ARG A 245 -14.15 10.30 8.59
C ARG A 245 -15.31 9.92 7.68
N GLN A 246 -15.81 10.85 6.88
CA GLN A 246 -16.87 10.58 5.92
C GLN A 246 -16.36 9.68 4.79
N THR A 247 -15.14 9.92 4.31
CA THR A 247 -14.52 9.12 3.24
C THR A 247 -14.25 7.68 3.67
N ILE A 248 -13.75 7.49 4.89
CA ILE A 248 -13.61 6.17 5.52
C ILE A 248 -14.97 5.48 5.65
N SER A 249 -16.00 6.20 6.12
CA SER A 249 -17.37 5.65 6.23
C SER A 249 -17.97 5.29 4.86
N ASN A 250 -17.64 6.04 3.80
CA ASN A 250 -18.09 5.76 2.45
C ASN A 250 -17.39 4.53 1.87
N ALA A 251 -16.08 4.38 2.11
CA ALA A 251 -15.33 3.18 1.73
C ALA A 251 -15.86 1.94 2.46
N ASP A 252 -16.18 2.05 3.76
CA ASP A 252 -16.84 0.98 4.52
C ASP A 252 -18.20 0.60 3.92
N ALA A 253 -19.03 1.58 3.57
CA ALA A 253 -20.33 1.36 2.93
C ALA A 253 -20.21 0.70 1.55
N MET A 254 -19.18 1.04 0.77
CA MET A 254 -18.87 0.39 -0.51
C MET A 254 -18.56 -1.10 -0.32
N ILE A 255 -17.73 -1.46 0.67
CA ILE A 255 -17.51 -2.86 1.04
C ILE A 255 -18.82 -3.53 1.46
N GLY A 256 -19.68 -2.82 2.20
CA GLY A 256 -21.01 -3.31 2.57
C GLY A 256 -21.89 -3.62 1.36
N GLY A 257 -21.84 -2.77 0.33
CA GLY A 257 -22.49 -2.98 -0.97
C GLY A 257 -22.00 -4.26 -1.66
N ILE A 258 -20.69 -4.51 -1.66
CA ILE A 258 -20.11 -5.74 -2.23
C ILE A 258 -20.60 -6.97 -1.46
N LEU A 259 -20.49 -6.97 -0.13
CA LEU A 259 -20.88 -8.11 0.71
C LEU A 259 -22.38 -8.43 0.58
N LYS A 260 -23.22 -7.39 0.54
CA LYS A 260 -24.65 -7.51 0.27
C LYS A 260 -24.92 -8.08 -1.12
N GLY A 261 -24.25 -7.56 -2.15
CA GLY A 261 -24.40 -8.04 -3.53
C GLY A 261 -24.03 -9.52 -3.69
N LEU A 262 -23.02 -9.99 -2.97
CA LEU A 262 -22.68 -11.42 -2.88
C LEU A 262 -23.76 -12.24 -2.19
N GLN A 263 -24.32 -11.74 -1.08
CA GLN A 263 -25.40 -12.41 -0.37
C GLN A 263 -26.65 -12.57 -1.25
N GLU A 264 -27.06 -11.52 -1.96
CA GLU A 264 -28.21 -11.52 -2.87
C GLU A 264 -28.05 -12.53 -4.02
N ARG A 265 -26.80 -12.83 -4.41
CA ARG A 265 -26.44 -13.81 -5.44
C ARG A 265 -26.15 -15.21 -4.90
N ASN A 266 -26.33 -15.43 -3.59
CA ASN A 266 -25.96 -16.67 -2.90
C ASN A 266 -24.48 -17.06 -3.09
N LEU A 267 -23.58 -16.06 -3.11
CA LEU A 267 -22.15 -16.20 -3.34
C LEU A 267 -21.30 -16.10 -2.07
N THR A 268 -21.89 -15.79 -0.91
CA THR A 268 -21.18 -15.57 0.36
C THR A 268 -20.22 -16.71 0.75
N ASN A 269 -20.60 -17.96 0.45
CA ASN A 269 -19.80 -19.16 0.76
C ASN A 269 -19.06 -19.74 -0.46
N ILE A 270 -19.03 -19.00 -1.58
CA ILE A 270 -18.49 -19.46 -2.87
C ILE A 270 -17.34 -18.57 -3.32
N VAL A 271 -17.46 -17.26 -3.12
CA VAL A 271 -16.47 -16.27 -3.52
C VAL A 271 -15.63 -15.88 -2.30
N ASN A 272 -14.32 -15.78 -2.51
CA ASN A 272 -13.42 -15.20 -1.53
C ASN A 272 -13.39 -13.68 -1.67
N VAL A 273 -13.37 -12.98 -0.54
CA VAL A 273 -13.17 -11.53 -0.48
C VAL A 273 -11.92 -11.26 0.35
N VAL A 274 -11.01 -10.46 -0.21
CA VAL A 274 -9.80 -9.99 0.43
C VAL A 274 -9.77 -8.47 0.32
N VAL A 275 -9.73 -7.79 1.47
CA VAL A 275 -9.61 -6.33 1.56
C VAL A 275 -8.24 -5.99 2.12
N VAL A 276 -7.51 -5.13 1.40
CA VAL A 276 -6.16 -4.69 1.77
C VAL A 276 -6.05 -3.18 1.68
N SER A 277 -4.94 -2.66 2.18
CA SER A 277 -4.38 -1.37 1.77
C SER A 277 -2.90 -1.52 1.48
N ASP A 278 -2.35 -0.55 0.77
CA ASP A 278 -0.97 -0.51 0.34
C ASP A 278 -0.05 0.15 1.37
N HIS A 279 -0.51 1.21 2.05
CA HIS A 279 0.20 1.90 3.12
C HIS A 279 -0.75 2.63 4.08
N GLY A 280 -0.16 3.28 5.09
CA GLY A 280 -0.84 4.22 5.98
C GLY A 280 -0.66 5.68 5.57
N MET A 281 -0.74 6.59 6.55
CA MET A 281 -0.70 8.04 6.34
C MET A 281 -0.23 8.76 7.62
N ALA A 282 0.61 9.78 7.50
CA ALA A 282 1.09 10.62 8.60
C ALA A 282 0.74 12.10 8.37
N THR A 283 0.40 12.83 9.44
CA THR A 283 0.06 14.25 9.34
C THR A 283 1.29 15.12 9.11
N THR A 284 1.22 16.03 8.15
CA THR A 284 2.25 17.03 7.89
C THR A 284 1.98 18.33 8.64
N ASP A 285 3.03 19.11 8.87
CA ASP A 285 2.93 20.44 9.44
C ASP A 285 4.10 21.31 8.99
N VAL A 286 3.87 22.62 8.87
CA VAL A 286 4.89 23.59 8.44
C VAL A 286 6.11 23.61 9.38
N THR A 287 5.93 23.28 10.65
CA THR A 287 7.04 23.18 11.63
C THR A 287 7.92 21.94 11.41
N ARG A 288 7.47 20.98 10.59
CA ARG A 288 8.16 19.73 10.25
C ARG A 288 8.56 19.64 8.78
N MET A 289 8.71 20.78 8.11
CA MET A 289 9.27 20.84 6.77
C MET A 289 10.77 21.14 6.82
N ILE A 290 11.51 20.50 5.91
CA ILE A 290 12.96 20.68 5.72
C ILE A 290 13.17 21.20 4.32
N GLN A 291 13.94 22.28 4.20
CA GLN A 291 14.28 22.88 2.90
C GLN A 291 15.38 22.06 2.24
N LEU A 292 15.18 21.60 1.00
CA LEU A 292 16.20 20.83 0.27
C LEU A 292 17.49 21.62 0.08
N GLU A 293 17.36 22.91 -0.25
CA GLU A 293 18.46 23.84 -0.49
C GLU A 293 19.34 24.08 0.73
N ASP A 294 18.81 23.83 1.94
CA ASP A 294 19.58 23.87 3.18
C ASP A 294 20.42 22.60 3.38
N LEU A 295 20.11 21.51 2.68
CA LEU A 295 20.82 20.23 2.75
C LEU A 295 21.84 20.07 1.61
N VAL A 296 21.47 20.47 0.40
CA VAL A 296 22.26 20.30 -0.82
C VAL A 296 21.93 21.40 -1.83
N ASP A 297 22.92 21.83 -2.63
CA ASP A 297 22.67 22.73 -3.76
C ASP A 297 22.03 21.93 -4.91
N PRO A 298 20.77 22.19 -5.29
CA PRO A 298 20.11 21.46 -6.38
C PRO A 298 20.86 21.58 -7.72
N ALA A 299 21.66 22.64 -7.92
CA ALA A 299 22.47 22.80 -9.12
C ALA A 299 23.60 21.76 -9.25
N GLU A 300 23.96 21.06 -8.17
CA GLU A 300 24.93 19.94 -8.20
C GLU A 300 24.30 18.61 -8.66
N LEU A 301 22.96 18.55 -8.73
CA LEU A 301 22.20 17.34 -9.03
C LEU A 301 21.79 17.28 -10.50
N SER A 302 21.81 16.08 -11.06
CA SER A 302 21.26 15.79 -12.39
C SER A 302 19.78 15.40 -12.31
N HIS A 303 19.40 14.67 -11.27
CA HIS A 303 18.06 14.17 -11.03
C HIS A 303 17.82 14.05 -9.52
N VAL A 304 16.54 14.08 -9.16
CA VAL A 304 16.03 13.78 -7.83
C VAL A 304 14.94 12.73 -7.99
N ASP A 305 14.98 11.68 -7.16
CA ASP A 305 14.04 10.58 -7.18
C ASP A 305 13.14 10.63 -5.92
N GLY A 306 11.88 10.24 -6.07
CA GLY A 306 10.94 10.10 -4.96
C GLY A 306 10.47 11.39 -4.32
N TRP A 307 9.46 11.25 -3.46
CA TRP A 307 8.96 12.25 -2.51
C TRP A 307 8.00 11.53 -1.55
N PRO A 308 7.96 11.85 -0.23
CA PRO A 308 8.67 12.93 0.48
C PRO A 308 10.10 12.58 0.92
N LEU A 309 10.59 11.40 0.57
CA LEU A 309 12.00 11.01 0.67
C LEU A 309 12.73 11.31 -0.63
N TYR A 310 13.97 11.76 -0.52
CA TYR A 310 14.74 12.29 -1.65
C TYR A 310 15.92 11.39 -1.98
N GLY A 311 15.88 10.75 -3.14
CA GLY A 311 17.02 10.14 -3.79
C GLY A 311 17.78 11.16 -4.61
N LEU A 312 19.09 11.29 -4.39
CA LEU A 312 19.94 12.31 -5.00
C LEU A 312 20.91 11.68 -6.00
N ARG A 313 20.95 12.25 -7.22
CA ARG A 313 21.86 11.82 -8.30
C ARG A 313 22.80 12.99 -8.70
N PRO A 314 24.05 13.03 -8.21
CA PRO A 314 25.01 14.07 -8.59
C PRO A 314 25.28 14.12 -10.10
N LYS A 315 25.57 15.31 -10.64
CA LYS A 315 25.96 15.48 -12.06
C LYS A 315 27.24 14.71 -12.44
N ASP A 316 28.24 14.74 -11.57
CA ASP A 316 29.45 13.92 -11.70
C ASP A 316 29.39 12.79 -10.66
N PRO A 317 29.34 11.51 -11.06
CA PRO A 317 29.35 10.37 -10.14
C PRO A 317 30.52 10.39 -9.13
N LYS A 318 31.65 11.03 -9.46
CA LYS A 318 32.79 11.19 -8.54
C LYS A 318 32.46 12.04 -7.31
N ASN A 319 31.45 12.90 -7.41
CA ASN A 319 31.00 13.77 -6.32
C ASN A 319 30.07 13.07 -5.33
N LEU A 320 29.66 11.82 -5.58
CA LEU A 320 28.74 11.08 -4.70
C LEU A 320 29.25 11.01 -3.24
N HIS A 321 30.45 10.49 -3.03
CA HIS A 321 31.01 10.36 -1.67
C HIS A 321 31.34 11.73 -1.04
N PRO A 322 31.98 12.69 -1.75
CA PRO A 322 32.11 14.05 -1.23
C PRO A 322 30.79 14.69 -0.80
N LEU A 323 29.72 14.52 -1.59
CA LEU A 323 28.39 15.02 -1.26
C LEU A 323 27.81 14.34 -0.03
N TYR A 324 27.87 13.00 0.03
CA TYR A 324 27.43 12.24 1.20
C TYR A 324 28.15 12.67 2.47
N GLU A 325 29.48 12.78 2.45
CA GLU A 325 30.28 13.20 3.62
C GLU A 325 29.99 14.64 4.03
N LYS A 326 29.70 15.53 3.07
CA LYS A 326 29.26 16.91 3.35
C LYS A 326 27.92 16.90 4.10
N ILE A 327 26.90 16.26 3.54
CA ILE A 327 25.55 16.20 4.15
C ILE A 327 25.62 15.48 5.50
N LYS A 328 26.39 14.40 5.61
CA LYS A 328 26.55 13.65 6.87
C LYS A 328 27.26 14.47 7.95
N ARG A 329 28.26 15.27 7.60
CA ARG A 329 28.96 16.15 8.56
C ARG A 329 28.06 17.31 9.03
N GLU A 330 27.26 17.87 8.13
CA GLU A 330 26.45 19.07 8.41
C GLU A 330 25.09 18.73 9.03
N HIS A 331 24.51 17.56 8.70
CA HIS A 331 23.15 17.18 9.11
C HIS A 331 23.05 15.76 9.70
N GLY A 332 24.16 15.05 9.90
CA GLY A 332 24.14 13.68 10.43
C GLY A 332 23.60 13.54 11.86
N ASP A 333 23.63 14.63 12.64
CA ASP A 333 23.08 14.71 14.00
C ASP A 333 21.61 15.19 14.02
N ASN A 334 21.00 15.51 12.88
CA ASN A 334 19.60 15.88 12.80
C ASN A 334 18.71 14.65 13.07
N PRO A 335 17.94 14.60 14.17
CA PRO A 335 17.16 13.42 14.54
C PRO A 335 15.96 13.17 13.61
N ASN A 336 15.63 14.12 12.73
CA ASN A 336 14.44 14.08 11.89
C ASN A 336 14.71 13.55 10.47
N ILE A 337 15.97 13.27 10.12
CA ILE A 337 16.35 12.67 8.85
C ILE A 337 17.35 11.54 9.06
N GLU A 338 17.34 10.60 8.13
CA GLU A 338 18.37 9.59 7.99
C GLU A 338 19.01 9.74 6.62
N ILE A 339 20.32 9.54 6.55
CA ILE A 339 21.11 9.72 5.33
C ILE A 339 21.83 8.41 5.04
N TYR A 340 21.55 7.83 3.88
CA TYR A 340 22.13 6.56 3.46
C TYR A 340 22.68 6.64 2.05
N LEU A 341 23.88 6.10 1.85
CA LEU A 341 24.26 5.62 0.53
C LEU A 341 23.49 4.32 0.23
N ARG A 342 23.18 4.06 -1.05
CA ARG A 342 22.45 2.86 -1.48
C ARG A 342 23.10 1.57 -0.97
N GLU A 343 24.44 1.51 -0.97
CA GLU A 343 25.22 0.38 -0.45
C GLU A 343 25.11 0.16 1.06
N ASN A 344 24.74 1.19 1.82
CA ASN A 344 24.62 1.17 3.28
C ASN A 344 23.16 1.31 3.75
N MET A 345 22.20 1.20 2.82
CA MET A 345 20.77 1.20 3.12
C MET A 345 20.44 0.05 4.10
N PRO A 346 19.59 0.26 5.12
CA PRO A 346 19.20 -0.81 6.05
C PRO A 346 18.68 -2.03 5.30
N ALA A 347 19.26 -3.21 5.56
CA ALA A 347 18.91 -4.44 4.84
C ALA A 347 17.41 -4.79 4.93
N ARG A 348 16.74 -4.43 6.04
CA ARG A 348 15.30 -4.63 6.24
C ARG A 348 14.41 -3.87 5.25
N TYR A 349 14.94 -2.85 4.57
CA TYR A 349 14.19 -2.11 3.55
C TYR A 349 14.15 -2.86 2.21
N HIS A 350 15.07 -3.79 1.95
CA HIS A 350 15.19 -4.44 0.63
C HIS A 350 15.15 -3.40 -0.51
N PHE A 351 15.98 -2.36 -0.36
CA PHE A 351 15.96 -1.16 -1.20
C PHE A 351 17.38 -0.71 -1.57
N SER A 352 18.16 -1.63 -2.15
CA SER A 352 19.53 -1.35 -2.59
C SER A 352 19.91 -2.04 -3.91
N ASN A 353 19.27 -3.15 -4.27
CA ASN A 353 19.67 -4.00 -5.39
C ASN A 353 18.98 -3.63 -6.72
N ASN A 354 18.92 -2.34 -7.05
CA ASN A 354 18.39 -1.86 -8.34
C ASN A 354 19.00 -0.51 -8.74
N ASP A 355 19.39 -0.33 -10.01
CA ASP A 355 19.99 0.91 -10.52
C ASP A 355 19.00 2.08 -10.68
N ARG A 356 17.71 1.80 -10.64
CA ARG A 356 16.64 2.80 -10.52
C ARG A 356 16.61 3.48 -9.15
N ILE A 357 17.22 2.87 -8.13
CA ILE A 357 17.35 3.47 -6.80
C ILE A 357 18.53 4.44 -6.84
N ALA A 358 18.29 5.72 -6.48
CA ALA A 358 19.36 6.72 -6.40
C ALA A 358 20.50 6.27 -5.49
N PRO A 359 21.75 6.68 -5.76
CA PRO A 359 22.92 6.24 -4.99
C PRO A 359 23.01 6.86 -3.59
N LEU A 360 22.30 7.96 -3.32
CA LEU A 360 22.27 8.66 -2.04
C LEU A 360 20.82 9.01 -1.69
N TRP A 361 20.39 8.74 -0.47
CA TRP A 361 19.04 9.02 0.00
C TRP A 361 19.04 9.84 1.29
N ILE A 362 18.11 10.79 1.36
CA ILE A 362 17.71 11.48 2.57
C ILE A 362 16.27 11.08 2.89
N ILE A 363 16.10 10.39 4.02
CA ILE A 363 14.83 9.81 4.47
C ILE A 363 14.34 10.58 5.69
N PRO A 364 13.30 11.43 5.57
CA PRO A 364 12.70 12.07 6.74
C PRO A 364 11.98 11.05 7.64
N LYS A 365 11.94 11.34 8.94
CA LYS A 365 11.10 10.62 9.89
C LYS A 365 9.62 10.89 9.63
N ALA A 366 8.74 9.95 10.00
CA ALA A 366 7.31 10.07 9.74
C ALA A 366 6.73 11.41 10.24
N GLY A 367 6.02 12.11 9.36
CA GLY A 367 5.45 13.44 9.62
C GLY A 367 6.39 14.62 9.31
N TRP A 368 7.66 14.35 8.98
CA TRP A 368 8.56 15.32 8.35
C TRP A 368 8.53 15.17 6.84
N ALA A 369 8.82 16.23 6.11
CA ALA A 369 8.99 16.16 4.66
C ALA A 369 10.08 17.12 4.19
N ILE A 370 10.67 16.80 3.05
CA ILE A 370 11.63 17.65 2.36
C ILE A 370 10.88 18.32 1.20
N VAL A 371 11.06 19.63 1.07
CA VAL A 371 10.44 20.45 0.01
C VAL A 371 11.50 21.31 -0.66
N THR A 372 11.30 21.61 -1.94
CA THR A 372 12.11 22.62 -2.64
C THR A 372 11.63 24.02 -2.32
N LYS A 373 12.47 25.04 -2.52
CA LYS A 373 12.11 26.42 -2.19
C LYS A 373 11.07 26.97 -3.15
N SER A 374 11.06 26.47 -4.39
CA SER A 374 10.03 26.74 -5.39
C SER A 374 8.67 26.16 -5.03
N GLU A 375 8.65 24.97 -4.41
CA GLU A 375 7.40 24.35 -3.94
C GLU A 375 6.82 25.08 -2.73
N PHE A 376 7.66 25.33 -1.73
CA PHE A 376 7.26 25.95 -0.48
C PHE A 376 8.48 26.52 0.27
N ASP A 377 8.55 27.85 0.44
CA ASP A 377 9.57 28.48 1.28
C ASP A 377 9.25 28.24 2.76
N VAL A 378 10.00 27.33 3.39
CA VAL A 378 9.74 26.87 4.75
C VAL A 378 9.84 28.01 5.77
N GLU A 379 10.81 28.90 5.61
CA GLU A 379 11.05 29.99 6.56
C GLU A 379 9.98 31.09 6.45
N GLU A 380 9.55 31.41 5.23
CA GLU A 380 8.45 32.34 4.99
C GLU A 380 7.11 31.76 5.46
N GLY A 381 6.83 30.49 5.13
CA GLY A 381 5.63 29.79 5.55
C GLY A 381 5.48 29.73 7.07
N LYS A 382 6.57 29.43 7.80
CA LYS A 382 6.59 29.48 9.28
C LYS A 382 6.29 30.87 9.82
N LYS A 383 6.88 31.93 9.24
CA LYS A 383 6.69 33.32 9.69
C LYS A 383 5.25 33.79 9.51
N LYS A 384 4.61 33.38 8.42
CA LYS A 384 3.23 33.74 8.09
C LYS A 384 2.19 32.83 8.75
N GLY A 385 2.61 31.70 9.33
CA GLY A 385 1.70 30.69 9.84
C GLY A 385 0.90 30.01 8.73
N GLU A 386 1.52 29.82 7.56
CA GLU A 386 0.90 29.15 6.42
C GLU A 386 0.66 27.66 6.73
N VAL A 387 -0.43 27.13 6.17
CA VAL A 387 -0.74 25.71 6.25
C VAL A 387 -0.09 25.03 5.04
N TYR A 388 0.84 24.12 5.30
CA TYR A 388 1.42 23.31 4.25
C TYR A 388 0.41 22.29 3.70
N HIS A 389 0.43 22.11 2.39
CA HIS A 389 -0.30 21.07 1.67
C HIS A 389 0.70 20.22 0.86
N PRO A 390 0.52 18.88 0.80
CA PRO A 390 -0.60 18.12 1.36
C PRO A 390 -0.53 18.01 2.89
N ARG A 391 -1.70 17.80 3.52
CA ARG A 391 -1.94 17.68 4.98
C ARG A 391 -1.61 16.30 5.54
N GLY A 392 -1.57 15.30 4.66
CA GLY A 392 -1.12 13.94 4.95
C GLY A 392 -0.01 13.56 3.97
N LEU A 393 0.94 12.75 4.44
CA LEU A 393 1.97 12.13 3.61
C LEU A 393 2.26 10.70 4.06
N HIS A 394 2.84 9.92 3.16
CA HIS A 394 3.28 8.55 3.38
C HIS A 394 4.62 8.33 2.66
N GLY A 395 5.13 7.09 2.61
CA GLY A 395 6.41 6.77 2.00
C GLY A 395 7.53 6.46 3.00
N TYR A 396 7.34 6.82 4.26
CA TYR A 396 8.29 6.61 5.36
C TYR A 396 8.66 5.14 5.61
N ASP A 397 9.53 4.93 6.60
CA ASP A 397 9.86 3.62 7.16
C ASP A 397 8.61 2.72 7.29
N HIS A 398 8.65 1.57 6.60
CA HIS A 398 7.52 0.66 6.47
C HIS A 398 7.11 -0.01 7.79
N GLU A 399 7.99 -0.02 8.79
CA GLU A 399 7.69 -0.52 10.13
C GLU A 399 7.05 0.54 11.05
N HIS A 400 7.03 1.81 10.62
CA HIS A 400 6.45 2.87 11.42
C HIS A 400 4.95 2.64 11.62
N PRO A 401 4.40 2.77 12.84
CA PRO A 401 2.97 2.53 13.10
C PRO A 401 2.01 3.31 12.22
N LEU A 402 2.37 4.53 11.81
CA LEU A 402 1.56 5.35 10.89
C LEU A 402 1.53 4.84 9.45
N MET A 403 2.44 3.95 9.05
CA MET A 403 2.51 3.37 7.69
C MET A 403 1.84 1.99 7.60
N ARG A 404 1.38 1.43 8.73
CA ARG A 404 0.71 0.14 8.79
C ARG A 404 -0.57 0.12 7.94
N ALA A 405 -0.72 -0.93 7.15
CA ALA A 405 -1.83 -1.21 6.25
C ALA A 405 -2.80 -2.25 6.84
N ILE A 406 -3.92 -2.50 6.16
CA ILE A 406 -4.90 -3.53 6.54
C ILE A 406 -4.78 -4.78 5.66
N PHE A 407 -5.15 -5.93 6.23
CA PHE A 407 -5.49 -7.15 5.51
C PHE A 407 -6.66 -7.80 6.22
N VAL A 408 -7.73 -8.11 5.50
CA VAL A 408 -8.87 -8.90 6.01
C VAL A 408 -9.36 -9.82 4.92
N ALA A 409 -9.48 -11.12 5.21
CA ALA A 409 -9.95 -12.10 4.25
C ALA A 409 -11.09 -12.97 4.80
N ARG A 410 -12.01 -13.36 3.92
CA ARG A 410 -13.08 -14.32 4.21
C ARG A 410 -13.50 -15.04 2.94
N GLY A 411 -13.73 -16.34 3.03
CA GLY A 411 -14.23 -17.15 1.92
C GLY A 411 -13.85 -18.62 2.06
N PRO A 412 -14.32 -19.49 1.14
CA PRO A 412 -14.05 -20.92 1.19
C PRO A 412 -12.56 -21.29 1.14
N ALA A 413 -11.69 -20.46 0.54
CA ALA A 413 -10.24 -20.69 0.54
C ALA A 413 -9.56 -20.38 1.89
N PHE A 414 -10.27 -19.71 2.80
CA PHE A 414 -9.78 -19.29 4.10
C PHE A 414 -10.55 -20.05 5.18
N PRO A 415 -10.27 -21.33 5.46
CA PRO A 415 -10.91 -22.04 6.57
C PRO A 415 -10.41 -21.49 7.91
N HIS A 416 -11.31 -20.94 8.73
CA HIS A 416 -10.97 -20.30 10.00
C HIS A 416 -12.15 -20.34 10.99
N THR A 417 -11.86 -20.13 12.26
CA THR A 417 -12.88 -19.77 13.26
C THR A 417 -13.18 -18.27 13.12
N PRO A 418 -14.45 -17.81 13.11
CA PRO A 418 -14.76 -16.38 13.01
C PRO A 418 -13.95 -15.53 13.98
N GLY A 419 -13.37 -14.45 13.48
CA GLY A 419 -12.53 -13.54 14.26
C GLY A 419 -11.11 -14.03 14.44
N SER A 420 -10.62 -14.95 13.60
CA SER A 420 -9.26 -15.47 13.68
C SER A 420 -8.21 -14.36 13.48
N ARG A 421 -7.30 -14.24 14.44
CA ARG A 421 -6.18 -13.31 14.43
C ARG A 421 -4.92 -13.99 13.87
N MET A 422 -4.19 -13.29 13.02
CA MET A 422 -2.86 -13.67 12.52
C MET A 422 -1.77 -12.80 13.14
N GLU A 423 -0.53 -13.29 13.14
CA GLU A 423 0.62 -12.39 13.32
C GLU A 423 0.72 -11.38 12.17
N PRO A 424 1.17 -10.14 12.42
CA PRO A 424 1.50 -9.21 11.36
C PRO A 424 2.50 -9.79 10.36
N PHE A 425 2.29 -9.50 9.08
CA PHE A 425 3.17 -9.92 7.98
C PHE A 425 3.32 -8.80 6.95
N GLN A 426 4.28 -8.92 6.03
CA GLN A 426 4.52 -7.94 4.98
C GLN A 426 3.67 -8.18 3.73
N ASN A 427 3.32 -7.12 3.00
CA ASN A 427 2.45 -7.19 1.83
C ASN A 427 3.00 -8.03 0.65
N ILE A 428 4.31 -8.36 0.64
CA ILE A 428 4.92 -9.35 -0.28
C ILE A 428 4.23 -10.72 -0.20
N GLU A 429 3.61 -11.04 0.94
CA GLU A 429 2.97 -12.34 1.17
C GLU A 429 1.65 -12.49 0.40
N LEU A 430 1.03 -11.37 0.00
CA LEU A 430 -0.30 -11.36 -0.59
C LEU A 430 -0.35 -12.14 -1.91
N TYR A 431 0.68 -12.06 -2.73
CA TYR A 431 0.73 -12.72 -4.03
C TYR A 431 0.51 -14.24 -3.93
N ASN A 432 1.21 -14.90 -2.99
CA ASN A 432 1.06 -16.33 -2.77
C ASN A 432 -0.32 -16.67 -2.19
N ILE A 433 -0.82 -15.86 -1.25
CA ILE A 433 -2.15 -16.03 -0.66
C ILE A 433 -3.23 -15.99 -1.74
N ILE A 434 -3.17 -15.00 -2.64
CA ILE A 434 -4.14 -14.88 -3.72
C ILE A 434 -3.97 -16.00 -4.74
N CYS A 435 -2.74 -16.35 -5.13
CA CYS A 435 -2.49 -17.50 -6.02
C CYS A 435 -3.13 -18.78 -5.47
N ASP A 436 -2.88 -19.11 -4.21
CA ASP A 436 -3.46 -20.31 -3.57
C ASP A 436 -4.99 -20.25 -3.51
N SER A 437 -5.57 -19.07 -3.29
CA SER A 437 -7.03 -18.90 -3.14
C SER A 437 -7.83 -19.27 -4.40
N ILE A 438 -7.18 -19.22 -5.57
CA ILE A 438 -7.76 -19.55 -6.88
C ILE A 438 -6.99 -20.67 -7.60
N GLY A 439 -6.14 -21.41 -6.87
CA GLY A 439 -5.47 -22.61 -7.39
C GLY A 439 -4.38 -22.34 -8.44
N LEU A 440 -3.73 -21.18 -8.38
CA LEU A 440 -2.59 -20.84 -9.23
C LEU A 440 -1.28 -21.35 -8.64
N THR A 441 -0.36 -21.76 -9.51
CA THR A 441 1.05 -21.89 -9.14
C THR A 441 1.70 -20.51 -9.20
N PRO A 442 2.22 -19.95 -8.08
CA PRO A 442 2.86 -18.65 -8.08
C PRO A 442 4.19 -18.68 -8.85
N ALA A 443 4.52 -17.58 -9.53
CA ALA A 443 5.87 -17.33 -10.03
C ALA A 443 6.86 -17.13 -8.85
N PRO A 444 8.18 -17.29 -9.07
CA PRO A 444 9.18 -17.02 -8.04
C PRO A 444 9.04 -15.60 -7.48
N ASN A 445 8.89 -15.48 -6.16
CA ASN A 445 8.68 -14.22 -5.45
C ASN A 445 9.34 -14.26 -4.06
N ASN A 446 9.23 -13.17 -3.29
CA ASN A 446 9.86 -13.04 -1.98
C ASN A 446 8.98 -13.52 -0.81
N GLY A 447 7.67 -13.73 -1.04
CA GLY A 447 6.74 -14.23 -0.03
C GLY A 447 6.94 -15.70 0.32
N THR A 448 6.55 -16.06 1.54
CA THR A 448 6.69 -17.40 2.13
C THR A 448 5.38 -17.98 2.68
N LEU A 449 4.38 -17.15 2.98
CA LEU A 449 3.07 -17.56 3.47
C LEU A 449 2.26 -18.23 2.36
N ARG A 450 1.58 -19.32 2.73
CA ARG A 450 0.74 -20.16 1.86
C ARG A 450 -0.57 -20.50 2.57
N LEU A 451 -1.62 -20.79 1.81
CA LEU A 451 -2.86 -21.31 2.38
C LEU A 451 -2.72 -22.80 2.77
N PRO A 452 -3.44 -23.28 3.80
CA PRO A 452 -4.30 -22.51 4.71
C PRO A 452 -3.50 -21.64 5.69
N LEU A 453 -4.01 -20.44 5.96
CA LEU A 453 -3.45 -19.55 6.99
C LEU A 453 -3.54 -20.19 8.38
N LYS A 454 -2.62 -19.83 9.27
CA LYS A 454 -2.50 -20.37 10.63
C LYS A 454 -2.74 -19.27 11.67
N PRO A 455 -3.97 -19.16 12.23
CA PRO A 455 -4.28 -18.19 13.26
C PRO A 455 -3.42 -18.37 14.51
N THR A 456 -3.12 -17.27 15.20
CA THR A 456 -2.47 -17.25 16.52
C THR A 456 -3.43 -16.95 17.67
N GLY A 457 -4.69 -16.63 17.38
CA GLY A 457 -5.74 -16.41 18.39
C GLY A 457 -7.03 -15.92 17.76
N LEU A 458 -7.89 -15.29 18.57
CA LEU A 458 -9.08 -14.58 18.12
C LEU A 458 -8.95 -13.08 18.43
N HIS A 459 -9.53 -12.23 17.59
CA HIS A 459 -9.73 -10.83 17.93
C HIS A 459 -10.64 -10.73 19.16
N ASN A 460 -10.26 -9.90 20.13
CA ASN A 460 -10.93 -9.72 21.43
C ASN A 460 -10.89 -10.93 22.39
N ASP A 461 -9.95 -11.87 22.24
CA ASP A 461 -9.66 -12.86 23.29
C ASP A 461 -8.82 -12.26 24.43
N ASP A 462 -8.71 -12.98 25.56
CA ASP A 462 -7.95 -12.52 26.73
C ASP A 462 -6.45 -12.32 26.45
N GLU A 463 -5.93 -12.93 25.37
CA GLU A 463 -4.55 -12.82 24.91
C GLU A 463 -4.37 -11.70 23.87
N ASP A 464 -5.45 -11.00 23.49
CA ASP A 464 -5.42 -9.92 22.51
C ASP A 464 -4.91 -8.63 23.12
N SER A 465 -3.74 -8.17 22.68
CA SER A 465 -3.26 -6.85 23.09
C SER A 465 -4.26 -5.74 22.66
N PRO A 466 -4.37 -4.62 23.39
CA PRO A 466 -5.23 -3.53 22.96
C PRO A 466 -4.85 -3.04 21.56
N ASN A 467 -5.84 -2.66 20.76
CA ASN A 467 -5.60 -1.98 19.49
C ASN A 467 -4.91 -0.64 19.76
N GLU A 468 -3.72 -0.46 19.18
CA GLU A 468 -2.95 0.77 19.35
C GLU A 468 -3.40 1.81 18.33
N THR A 469 -3.82 2.98 18.80
CA THR A 469 -3.92 4.17 17.95
C THR A 469 -2.56 4.85 17.97
N PRO A 470 -1.81 4.86 16.86
CA PRO A 470 -0.50 5.50 16.84
C PRO A 470 -0.65 7.00 17.09
N THR A 471 0.26 7.56 17.87
CA THR A 471 0.31 9.01 18.10
C THR A 471 0.64 9.73 16.81
N ASP A 472 -0.03 10.85 16.58
CA ASP A 472 0.31 11.74 15.47
C ASP A 472 1.74 12.31 15.65
N PRO A 473 2.47 12.62 14.57
CA PRO A 473 3.80 13.20 14.68
C PRO A 473 3.78 14.50 15.51
N VAL A 474 4.63 14.55 16.54
CA VAL A 474 4.71 15.69 17.47
C VAL A 474 5.21 16.96 16.77
N GLY A 475 4.80 18.13 17.25
CA GLY A 475 5.40 19.41 16.83
C GLY A 475 6.90 19.46 17.15
N ALA A 476 7.66 20.25 16.37
CA ALA A 476 9.12 20.27 16.40
C ALA A 476 9.72 20.22 17.82
N HIS A 477 10.73 19.35 18.01
CA HIS A 477 11.60 19.42 19.16
C HIS A 477 12.36 20.75 19.12
N THR A 478 11.99 21.72 19.97
CA THR A 478 12.97 22.69 20.45
C THR A 478 14.08 21.88 21.10
N LEU A 479 15.30 22.00 20.58
CA LEU A 479 16.51 21.66 21.32
C LEU A 479 16.46 22.46 22.61
N THR A 480 15.93 21.87 23.69
CA THR A 480 16.16 22.40 25.02
C THR A 480 17.65 22.24 25.26
N THR A 481 18.40 23.32 25.09
CA THR A 481 19.62 23.53 25.88
C THR A 481 19.17 23.50 27.33
N SER A 482 19.19 22.31 27.93
CA SER A 482 18.99 22.14 29.36
C SER A 482 20.20 22.75 30.05
N LEU A 483 20.15 24.05 30.33
CA LEU A 483 20.84 24.58 31.50
C LEU A 483 20.23 23.87 32.71
N PRO A 484 21.02 23.30 33.64
CA PRO A 484 20.49 22.62 34.79
C PRO A 484 19.59 23.57 35.58
N SER A 485 18.34 23.15 35.80
CA SER A 485 17.41 23.85 36.69
C SER A 485 18.04 23.98 38.07
N ALA A 486 17.89 25.16 38.69
CA ALA A 486 18.39 25.50 40.03
C ALA A 486 17.91 24.56 41.16
N ALA A 487 17.02 23.61 40.87
CA ALA A 487 16.57 22.57 41.79
C ALA A 487 17.63 21.48 42.09
N THR A 488 18.65 21.28 41.25
CA THR A 488 19.73 20.31 41.53
C THR A 488 20.88 20.88 42.37
N MET A 489 20.92 22.20 42.61
CA MET A 489 21.91 22.82 43.51
C MET A 489 21.49 22.75 44.99
N SER A 490 20.19 22.63 45.30
CA SER A 490 19.73 22.56 46.70
C SER A 490 20.01 21.20 47.33
N ALA A 491 19.90 20.11 46.56
CA ALA A 491 20.15 18.75 47.05
C ALA A 491 21.64 18.49 47.39
N VAL A 492 22.56 19.23 46.76
CA VAL A 492 24.00 19.13 47.04
C VAL A 492 24.40 19.96 48.27
N LEU A 493 23.68 21.05 48.55
CA LEU A 493 23.87 21.86 49.77
C LEU A 493 23.26 21.17 51.01
N ASP A 494 22.08 20.55 50.90
CA ASP A 494 21.45 19.82 52.02
C ASP A 494 22.23 18.55 52.42
N SER A 495 22.92 17.92 51.47
CA SER A 495 23.77 16.76 51.76
C SER A 495 25.13 17.11 52.39
N LEU A 496 25.55 18.38 52.34
CA LEU A 496 26.75 18.88 53.03
C LEU A 496 26.42 19.44 54.43
N SER A 497 25.19 19.91 54.65
CA SER A 497 24.70 20.33 55.97
C SER A 497 24.38 19.15 56.90
N SER A 498 24.02 17.98 56.35
CA SER A 498 23.73 16.77 57.15
C SER A 498 24.98 16.07 57.72
N LEU A 499 26.18 16.36 57.21
CA LEU A 499 27.45 15.90 57.77
C LEU A 499 27.96 16.77 58.94
N ALA A 500 27.42 17.99 59.11
CA ALA A 500 27.81 18.90 60.19
C ALA A 500 26.87 18.85 61.42
N ALA A 501 25.67 18.26 61.28
CA ALA A 501 24.66 18.23 62.35
C ALA A 501 24.69 16.97 63.25
N SER A 502 25.53 15.97 62.95
CA SER A 502 25.80 14.84 63.86
C SER A 502 26.73 15.20 65.04
N ALA A 503 27.03 16.50 65.20
CA ALA A 503 27.92 17.03 66.23
C ALA A 503 27.26 18.13 67.08
N SER A 504 26.00 17.96 67.48
CA SER A 504 25.46 18.66 68.65
C SER A 504 24.13 18.03 69.06
N GLY A 505 24.14 17.24 70.14
CA GLY A 505 22.92 16.75 70.76
C GLY A 505 22.13 17.89 71.38
N LEU A 506 20.81 17.85 71.21
CA LEU A 506 19.79 18.41 72.11
C LEU A 506 18.41 17.96 71.62
N GLU A 507 17.64 17.42 72.57
CA GLU A 507 16.23 17.04 72.46
C GLU A 507 15.34 18.30 72.42
N ASP A 508 14.18 18.25 71.73
CA ASP A 508 12.89 18.54 72.38
C ASP A 508 11.66 18.22 71.49
N THR A 509 10.48 18.33 72.10
CA THR A 509 9.28 17.51 71.98
C THR A 509 8.04 18.23 71.37
N THR A 510 6.91 17.48 71.24
CA THR A 510 5.47 17.86 71.07
C THR A 510 4.90 17.94 69.63
N SER A 511 4.00 17.04 69.16
CA SER A 511 2.52 16.84 69.37
C SER A 511 1.66 17.84 68.56
N LEU A 512 0.58 17.54 67.80
CA LEU A 512 -0.67 16.75 67.95
C LEU A 512 -1.30 16.52 66.52
N ALA A 513 -1.79 15.32 66.17
CA ALA A 513 -3.20 14.82 66.16
C ALA A 513 -4.12 15.41 65.04
N GLU A 514 -4.52 14.61 64.03
CA GLU A 514 -5.83 13.92 63.83
C GLU A 514 -6.89 14.81 63.11
N GLY A 515 -7.76 14.38 62.18
CA GLY A 515 -8.09 13.08 61.58
C GLY A 515 -9.36 13.20 60.68
N SER A 516 -9.49 12.28 59.70
CA SER A 516 -10.67 11.62 59.06
C SER A 516 -11.93 12.42 58.64
N ALA A 517 -12.96 11.86 57.96
CA ALA A 517 -13.13 11.12 56.70
C ALA A 517 -14.67 11.01 56.43
N SER A 518 -15.05 10.65 55.19
CA SER A 518 -16.36 10.07 54.74
C SER A 518 -17.56 11.03 54.56
N THR A 519 -18.62 10.82 53.75
CA THR A 519 -19.01 10.04 52.54
C THR A 519 -20.45 10.47 52.18
N SER A 520 -20.89 10.15 50.95
CA SER A 520 -22.26 9.75 50.53
C SER A 520 -23.02 10.66 49.55
N ALA A 521 -24.01 10.06 48.87
CA ALA A 521 -24.30 10.18 47.45
C ALA A 521 -25.76 10.59 47.10
N SER A 522 -25.98 10.73 45.78
CA SER A 522 -27.23 10.56 45.00
C SER A 522 -28.23 11.71 44.83
N SER A 523 -28.58 12.01 43.57
CA SER A 523 -29.96 11.96 43.04
C SER A 523 -30.00 12.28 41.53
N SER A 524 -30.92 11.62 40.84
CA SER A 524 -31.22 11.65 39.41
C SER A 524 -32.54 12.40 39.14
N VAL A 525 -32.65 13.09 38.00
CA VAL A 525 -33.94 13.56 37.44
C VAL A 525 -33.94 13.38 35.92
N ILE A 526 -35.04 12.81 35.43
CA ILE A 526 -35.42 12.56 34.03
C ILE A 526 -36.22 13.76 33.49
N THR A 527 -36.09 14.09 32.20
CA THR A 527 -37.16 14.78 31.45
C THR A 527 -37.16 14.35 29.99
N SER A 528 -38.34 14.01 29.50
CA SER A 528 -38.69 13.63 28.13
C SER A 528 -39.40 14.78 27.41
N VAL A 529 -39.12 14.99 26.12
CA VAL A 529 -40.03 15.71 25.18
C VAL A 529 -39.90 15.10 23.78
N THR A 530 -41.06 14.80 23.19
CA THR A 530 -41.27 14.23 21.84
C THR A 530 -41.61 15.29 20.79
N THR A 531 -40.95 15.18 19.63
CA THR A 531 -41.38 15.38 18.22
C THR A 531 -42.35 16.50 17.78
N SER A 532 -41.94 17.25 16.74
CA SER A 532 -42.81 17.75 15.66
C SER A 532 -42.02 18.07 14.36
N ALA A 533 -42.39 17.48 13.22
CA ALA A 533 -42.18 17.99 11.85
C ALA A 533 -43.35 18.94 11.48
N PRO A 534 -43.37 19.83 10.43
CA PRO A 534 -42.94 19.67 9.01
C PRO A 534 -42.41 21.04 8.41
N PRO A 535 -42.41 21.42 7.08
CA PRO A 535 -42.87 20.76 5.85
C PRO A 535 -41.94 20.83 4.61
N ALA A 536 -42.37 20.12 3.56
CA ALA A 536 -41.79 20.12 2.21
C ALA A 536 -41.91 21.48 1.50
N ALA A 537 -40.84 21.91 0.85
CA ALA A 537 -40.83 23.01 -0.11
C ALA A 537 -40.08 22.60 -1.37
N SER A 538 -40.79 22.60 -2.51
CA SER A 538 -40.18 22.53 -3.83
C SER A 538 -39.51 23.86 -4.16
N SER A 539 -38.24 23.83 -4.56
CA SER A 539 -37.69 24.89 -5.41
C SER A 539 -36.85 24.28 -6.51
N LYS A 540 -37.29 24.51 -7.76
CA LYS A 540 -36.46 24.36 -8.95
C LYS A 540 -35.44 25.49 -8.92
N ALA A 541 -34.16 25.17 -8.71
CA ALA A 541 -33.03 26.02 -9.05
C ALA A 541 -32.03 25.13 -9.79
N GLY A 542 -31.58 25.58 -10.96
CA GLY A 542 -30.81 24.78 -11.91
C GLY A 542 -29.54 24.19 -11.28
N HIS A 543 -29.38 22.88 -11.45
CA HIS A 543 -28.16 22.17 -11.10
C HIS A 543 -27.01 22.70 -11.97
N LYS A 544 -26.13 23.49 -11.34
CA LYS A 544 -24.74 23.62 -11.79
C LYS A 544 -23.97 22.37 -11.35
N HIS A 545 -23.10 21.94 -12.24
CA HIS A 545 -22.43 20.65 -12.32
C HIS A 545 -21.32 20.55 -11.26
N TRP A 546 -21.27 19.43 -10.52
CA TRP A 546 -20.30 19.15 -9.45
C TRP A 546 -18.84 19.15 -9.97
N TRP A 547 -18.63 18.77 -11.23
CA TRP A 547 -17.32 18.81 -11.87
C TRP A 547 -16.88 20.22 -12.24
N ASP A 548 -17.79 21.18 -12.46
CA ASP A 548 -17.41 22.59 -12.67
C ASP A 548 -16.86 23.21 -11.36
N TRP A 549 -17.14 22.61 -10.20
CA TRP A 549 -16.59 23.00 -8.90
C TRP A 549 -15.34 22.19 -8.52
N PHE A 550 -15.26 20.94 -8.99
CA PHE A 550 -14.08 20.10 -8.81
C PHE A 550 -12.92 20.52 -9.73
N THR A 551 -13.19 21.10 -10.90
CA THR A 551 -12.17 21.71 -11.77
C THR A 551 -11.77 23.10 -11.29
N ASP A 552 -12.70 23.95 -10.86
CA ASP A 552 -12.41 25.36 -10.45
C ASP A 552 -11.48 25.49 -9.21
N LYS A 553 -11.16 24.39 -8.53
CA LYS A 553 -10.17 24.35 -7.42
C LYS A 553 -9.24 23.13 -7.43
N ALA A 554 -9.29 22.30 -8.48
CA ALA A 554 -8.21 21.36 -8.79
C ALA A 554 -7.10 22.06 -9.57
N ASP A 555 -7.39 23.19 -10.23
CA ASP A 555 -6.38 24.05 -10.83
C ASP A 555 -5.28 24.48 -9.82
N GLU A 556 -5.58 24.66 -8.52
CA GLU A 556 -4.54 25.05 -7.54
C GLU A 556 -3.56 23.92 -7.15
N ILE A 557 -3.88 22.64 -7.40
CA ILE A 557 -3.00 21.48 -7.11
C ILE A 557 -2.47 20.86 -8.41
N GLU A 558 -3.28 20.84 -9.47
CA GLU A 558 -2.88 20.44 -10.82
C GLU A 558 -1.98 21.50 -11.46
N GLU A 559 -2.23 22.82 -11.33
CA GLU A 559 -1.23 23.85 -11.69
C GLU A 559 -0.02 23.84 -10.75
N TRP A 560 -0.12 23.40 -9.49
CA TRP A 560 1.06 23.29 -8.63
C TRP A 560 1.99 22.13 -9.04
N VAL A 561 1.42 20.99 -9.48
CA VAL A 561 2.18 19.85 -10.02
C VAL A 561 2.56 20.04 -11.51
N ASP A 562 1.77 20.74 -12.32
CA ASP A 562 2.10 21.06 -13.73
C ASP A 562 3.04 22.28 -13.88
N ASP A 563 2.93 23.33 -13.04
CA ASP A 563 3.89 24.46 -12.98
C ASP A 563 5.23 24.02 -12.36
N PHE A 564 5.24 22.96 -11.54
CA PHE A 564 6.46 22.25 -11.10
C PHE A 564 7.27 21.70 -12.28
N VAL A 565 6.60 21.25 -13.35
CA VAL A 565 7.25 20.62 -14.52
C VAL A 565 7.55 21.62 -15.64
N HIS A 566 6.69 22.60 -15.92
CA HIS A 566 6.96 23.54 -17.03
C HIS A 566 8.13 24.49 -16.80
N LYS A 567 8.62 24.65 -15.56
CA LYS A 567 9.81 25.47 -15.24
C LYS A 567 11.13 24.69 -15.13
N HIS A 568 11.11 23.36 -15.22
CA HIS A 568 12.31 22.50 -15.10
C HIS A 568 12.56 21.61 -16.32
N ASP A 569 12.45 22.18 -17.53
CA ASP A 569 13.06 21.63 -18.76
C ASP A 569 14.40 22.36 -19.03
N PRO A 570 15.57 21.72 -18.85
CA PRO A 570 16.88 22.35 -19.13
C PRO A 570 17.20 22.49 -20.62
N LEU A 571 16.33 22.07 -21.55
CA LEU A 571 16.64 22.04 -22.98
C LEU A 571 16.04 23.20 -23.81
N LYS A 572 15.51 24.27 -23.20
CA LYS A 572 15.01 25.45 -23.93
C LYS A 572 15.79 26.76 -23.81
N GLU A 573 17.00 26.75 -23.26
CA GLU A 573 17.96 27.86 -23.44
C GLU A 573 18.95 27.54 -24.56
N GLY A 574 18.46 27.38 -25.80
CA GLY A 574 19.31 27.01 -26.94
C GLY A 574 18.86 27.48 -28.32
N GLU A 575 17.65 28.00 -28.49
CA GLU A 575 17.13 28.42 -29.80
C GLU A 575 16.55 29.83 -29.77
N ASP A 576 17.37 30.82 -29.43
CA ASP A 576 16.97 32.22 -29.62
C ASP A 576 18.14 33.12 -30.06
N LYS A 577 19.03 32.58 -30.91
CA LYS A 577 20.02 33.40 -31.66
C LYS A 577 20.41 32.78 -33.00
N GLN A 578 19.47 32.65 -33.95
CA GLN A 578 19.81 32.72 -35.38
C GLN A 578 18.55 32.82 -36.24
N GLY A 579 18.20 34.05 -36.67
CA GLY A 579 17.02 34.28 -37.48
C GLY A 579 16.87 35.68 -38.05
N SER A 580 17.98 36.32 -38.46
CA SER A 580 17.93 37.51 -39.31
C SER A 580 19.05 37.47 -40.34
N LYS A 581 18.70 37.06 -41.57
CA LYS A 581 19.24 37.57 -42.85
C LYS A 581 18.79 36.74 -44.06
N GLY A 582 18.30 37.45 -45.09
CA GLY A 582 18.36 37.08 -46.52
C GLY A 582 17.05 36.50 -47.10
N HIS A 583 16.19 37.29 -47.76
CA HIS A 583 16.20 37.63 -49.20
C HIS A 583 16.12 36.43 -50.16
N SER A 584 14.91 36.15 -50.67
CA SER A 584 14.52 36.29 -52.10
C SER A 584 13.08 35.83 -52.29
#